data_AF-A0A7K0VMA3-F1
#
_entry.id   AF-A0A7K0VMA3-F1
#
_cell.length_a   1.000
_cell.length_b   1.000
_cell.length_c   1.000
_cell.angle_alpha   90.00
_cell.angle_beta   90.00
_cell.angle_gamma   90.00
#
_symmetry.space_group_name_H-M   'P 1'
#
loop_
_entity.id
_entity.type
_entity.pdbx_description
1 polymer ?
#
loop_
_entity_poly.entity_id
_entity_poly.type
_entity_poly.pdbx_seq_one_letter_code
_entity_poly.pdbx_strand_id
1 'polypeptide(L)' 'MKSTLPQKVWDRHVVYSAAGEPDLLYIDLHLVHEVTSPQAFDGLRLSGRKIR' A
#
# COMPACT_ATOMS: atom_id res chain seq x y z
N MET A 1 23.25 -12.11 -7.96
CA MET A 1 23.56 -10.92 -7.14
C MET A 1 23.00 -11.13 -5.75
N LYS A 2 23.68 -10.66 -4.68
CA LYS A 2 23.10 -10.72 -3.33
C LYS A 2 22.11 -9.55 -3.19
N SER A 3 20.84 -9.85 -2.92
CA SER A 3 19.84 -8.83 -2.56
C SER A 3 19.74 -8.67 -1.05
N THR A 4 19.49 -7.43 -0.62
CA THR A 4 19.24 -7.09 0.78
C THR A 4 17.86 -7.59 1.21
N LEU A 5 17.62 -7.69 2.53
CA LEU A 5 16.29 -8.06 3.02
C LEU A 5 15.18 -7.08 2.56
N PRO A 6 15.39 -5.74 2.61
CA PRO A 6 14.40 -4.80 2.07
C PRO A 6 14.08 -5.02 0.59
N GLN A 7 15.08 -5.29 -0.25
CA GLN A 7 14.86 -5.58 -1.67
C GLN A 7 14.00 -6.83 -1.86
N LYS A 8 14.32 -7.90 -1.13
CA LYS A 8 13.52 -9.14 -1.18
C LYS A 8 12.07 -8.93 -0.76
N VAL A 9 11.82 -8.07 0.22
CA VAL A 9 10.46 -7.72 0.63
C VAL A 9 9.79 -6.90 -0.47
N TRP A 10 10.43 -5.82 -0.94
CA TRP A 10 9.89 -4.97 -2.01
C TRP A 10 9.51 -5.79 -3.24
N ASP A 11 10.43 -6.58 -3.78
CA ASP A 11 10.25 -7.39 -4.99
C ASP A 11 9.08 -8.39 -4.85
N ARG A 12 8.80 -8.87 -3.64
CA ARG A 12 7.67 -9.77 -3.37
C ARG A 12 6.30 -9.08 -3.35
N HIS A 13 6.27 -7.76 -3.14
CA HIS A 13 5.02 -7.00 -2.99
C HIS A 13 4.71 -6.12 -4.20
N VAL A 14 5.59 -6.03 -5.20
CA VAL A 14 5.27 -5.36 -6.48
C VAL A 14 4.17 -6.14 -7.21
N VAL A 15 3.05 -5.46 -7.46
CA VAL A 15 1.92 -5.97 -8.25
C VAL A 15 2.03 -5.52 -9.70
N TYR A 16 2.55 -4.32 -9.94
CA TYR A 16 2.74 -3.76 -11.27
C TYR A 16 3.89 -2.76 -11.27
N SER A 17 4.64 -2.73 -12.37
CA SER A 17 5.72 -1.78 -12.61
C SER A 17 5.62 -1.25 -14.03
N ALA A 18 5.80 0.06 -14.20
CA ALA A 18 5.74 0.75 -15.48
C ALA A 18 6.89 1.75 -15.62
N ALA A 19 7.36 1.94 -16.86
CA ALA A 19 8.45 2.84 -17.14
C ALA A 19 8.07 4.30 -16.81
N GLY A 20 8.84 4.94 -15.92
CA GLY A 20 8.60 6.32 -15.50
C GLY A 20 7.54 6.49 -14.42
N GLU A 21 6.95 5.41 -13.91
CA GLU A 21 5.99 5.43 -12.81
C GLU A 21 6.56 4.72 -11.57
N PRO A 22 6.11 5.08 -10.36
CA PRO A 22 6.40 4.29 -9.17
C PRO A 22 5.81 2.88 -9.27
N ASP A 23 6.46 1.91 -8.61
CA ASP A 23 5.90 0.57 -8.47
C ASP A 23 4.58 0.60 -7.70
N LEU A 24 3.60 -0.17 -8.17
CA LEU A 24 2.39 -0.46 -7.42
C LEU A 24 2.67 -1.61 -6.46
N LEU A 25 2.57 -1.35 -5.16
CA LEU A 25 2.77 -2.35 -4.11
C LEU A 25 1.44 -2.87 -3.54
N TYR A 26 1.42 -4.15 -3.19
CA TYR A 26 0.42 -4.74 -2.32
C TYR A 26 0.80 -4.49 -0.86
N ILE A 27 -0.15 -4.04 -0.03
CA ILE A 27 0.05 -3.79 1.39
C ILE A 27 -0.80 -4.77 2.19
N ASP A 28 -0.16 -5.68 2.92
CA ASP A 28 -0.84 -6.76 3.65
C ASP A 28 -1.56 -6.28 4.92
N LEU A 29 -1.03 -5.24 5.57
CA LEU A 29 -1.54 -4.75 6.84
C LEU A 29 -1.50 -3.24 6.92
N HIS A 30 -2.66 -2.64 7.22
CA HIS A 30 -2.78 -1.23 7.55
C HIS A 30 -3.02 -1.09 9.05
N LEU A 31 -2.08 -0.44 9.74
CA LEU A 31 -2.23 -0.07 11.15
C LEU A 31 -2.55 1.43 11.22
N VAL A 32 -3.67 1.76 11.84
CA VAL A 32 -4.16 3.14 11.99
C VAL A 32 -4.36 3.46 13.46
N HIS A 33 -4.17 4.73 13.83
CA HIS A 33 -4.37 5.22 15.18
C HIS A 33 -5.59 6.14 15.24
N GLU A 34 -6.37 6.08 16.32
CA GLU A 34 -7.72 6.64 16.42
C GLU A 34 -7.84 8.14 16.10
N VAL A 35 -6.74 8.89 16.18
CA VAL A 35 -6.72 10.33 15.85
C VAL A 35 -6.78 10.58 14.33
N THR A 36 -6.29 9.67 13.50
CA THR A 36 -6.24 9.83 12.03
C THR A 36 -7.17 8.87 11.27
N SER A 37 -7.70 7.86 11.97
CA SER A 37 -8.61 6.87 11.37
C SER A 37 -9.86 7.47 10.70
N PRO A 38 -10.60 8.44 11.30
CA PRO A 38 -11.80 8.99 10.66
C PRO A 38 -11.52 9.58 9.27
N GLN A 39 -10.44 10.36 9.14
CA GLN A 39 -10.05 10.97 7.87
C GLN A 39 -9.66 9.94 6.80
N ALA A 40 -8.97 8.87 7.19
CA ALA A 40 -8.60 7.79 6.26
C ALA A 40 -9.84 7.08 5.69
N PHE A 41 -10.85 6.82 6.53
CA PHE A 41 -12.09 6.16 6.10
C PHE A 41 -13.03 7.09 5.32
N ASP A 42 -12.98 8.40 5.55
CA ASP A 42 -13.76 9.37 4.77
C ASP A 42 -13.39 9.36 3.29
N GLY A 43 -12.10 9.22 2.94
CA GLY A 43 -11.65 9.07 1.57
C GLY A 43 -12.21 7.81 0.88
N LEU A 44 -12.32 6.69 1.62
CA LEU A 44 -12.97 5.48 1.11
C LEU A 44 -14.46 5.73 0.83
N ARG A 45 -15.16 6.42 1.73
CA ARG A 45 -16.59 6.71 1.55
C ARG A 45 -16.85 7.64 0.36
N LEU A 46 -16.07 8.70 0.23
CA LEU A 46 -16.18 9.64 -0.89
C LEU A 46 -15.92 8.95 -2.24
N SER A 47 -15.05 7.95 -2.27
CA SER A 47 -14.79 7.12 -3.45
C SER A 47 -15.76 5.94 -3.62
N GLY A 48 -16.79 5.84 -2.76
CA GLY A 48 -17.79 4.76 -2.82
C GLY A 48 -17.25 3.37 -2.48
N ARG A 49 -16.09 3.28 -1.80
CA ARG A 49 -15.42 2.03 -1.46
C ARG A 49 -15.83 1.54 -0.08
N LYS A 50 -16.11 0.24 0.03
CA LYS A 50 -16.40 -0.43 1.31
C LYS A 50 -15.11 -0.96 1.94
N ILE A 51 -15.01 -0.88 3.25
CA ILE A 51 -13.97 -1.56 4.03
C ILE A 51 -14.23 -3.08 3.95
N ARG A 52 -13.17 -3.87 3.78
CA ARG A 52 -13.20 -5.32 3.73
C ARG A 52 -12.40 -5.90 4.87
#